data_AF-A0A3B0V512-F1
#
_entry.id   AF-A0A3B0V512-F1
#
_cell.length_a   1.000
_cell.length_b   1.000
_cell.length_c   1.000
_cell.angle_alpha   90.00
_cell.angle_beta   90.00
_cell.angle_gamma   90.00
#
_symmetry.space_group_name_H-M   'P 1'
#
loop_
_entity.id
_entity.type
_entity.pdbx_description
1 polymer ?
#
loop_
_entity_poly.entity_id
_entity_poly.type
_entity_poly.pdbx_seq_one_letter_code
_entity_poly.pdbx_strand_id
1 'polypeptide(L)' 'MSYFIDRISYFIQKREKFSNGHGVTTEENRAWEEAYRGRWAHDKIVRSTHGVNCTGSCSWKIYVKNGLI' A
#
# COMPACT_ATOMS: atom_id res chain seq x y z
N MET A 1 16.25 8.57 2.29
CA MET A 1 16.75 9.54 1.28
C MET A 1 16.05 10.87 1.47
N SER A 2 16.74 11.98 1.16
CA SER A 2 16.15 13.32 1.25
C SER A 2 15.45 13.66 -0.06
N TYR A 3 14.13 13.88 -0.02
CA TYR A 3 13.33 14.29 -1.19
C TYR A 3 13.88 15.54 -1.89
N PHE A 4 14.57 16.41 -1.14
CA PHE A 4 15.18 17.61 -1.69
C PHE A 4 16.39 17.29 -2.58
N ILE A 5 17.29 16.41 -2.13
CA ILE A 5 18.47 16.01 -2.91
C ILE A 5 18.06 15.20 -4.14
N ASP A 6 17.05 14.34 -3.99
CA ASP A 6 16.52 13.52 -5.09
C ASP A 6 16.08 14.41 -6.28
N ARG A 7 15.44 15.55 -5.98
CA ARG A 7 15.02 16.51 -7.02
C ARG A 7 16.18 17.22 -7.72
N ILE A 8 17.25 17.55 -7.01
CA ILE A 8 18.42 18.19 -7.62
C ILE A 8 19.14 17.22 -8.57
N SER A 9 19.10 15.92 -8.28
CA SER A 9 19.72 14.87 -9.10
C SER A 9 18.97 14.50 -10.39
N TYR A 10 17.95 15.28 -10.80
CA TYR A 10 17.05 14.97 -11.91
C TYR A 10 17.75 14.52 -13.20
N PHE A 11 18.83 15.20 -13.61
CA PHE A 11 19.57 14.87 -14.83
C PHE A 11 20.59 13.73 -14.67
N ILE A 12 20.88 13.33 -13.43
CA ILE A 12 21.81 12.23 -13.12
C ILE A 12 21.07 10.89 -13.17
N GLN A 13 19.75 10.87 -12.93
CA GLN A 13 18.96 9.64 -12.92
C GLN A 13 18.88 9.01 -14.31
N LYS A 14 19.26 7.73 -14.39
CA LYS A 14 19.13 6.93 -15.61
C LYS A 14 17.66 6.68 -15.91
N ARG A 15 17.26 6.89 -17.16
CA ARG A 15 15.90 6.72 -17.65
C ARG A 15 15.93 5.91 -18.94
N GLU A 16 15.49 4.67 -18.86
CA GLU A 16 15.43 3.79 -20.02
C GLU A 16 14.15 4.07 -20.81
N LYS A 17 14.29 4.37 -22.11
CA LYS A 17 13.16 4.56 -23.01
C LYS A 17 12.67 3.21 -23.52
N PHE A 18 11.36 3.05 -23.67
CA PHE A 18 10.76 1.89 -24.29
C PHE A 18 9.69 2.30 -25.31
N SER A 19 9.20 1.34 -26.11
CA SER A 19 8.17 1.54 -27.15
C SER A 19 8.50 2.69 -28.11
N ASN A 20 9.64 2.63 -28.81
CA ASN A 20 10.08 3.67 -29.75
C ASN A 20 10.08 5.09 -29.13
N GLY A 21 10.38 5.19 -27.83
CA GLY A 21 10.44 6.45 -27.10
C GLY A 21 9.09 6.96 -26.58
N HIS A 22 8.02 6.18 -26.65
CA HIS A 22 6.70 6.54 -26.08
C HIS A 22 6.63 6.39 -24.56
N GLY A 23 7.53 5.57 -23.99
CA GLY A 23 7.57 5.32 -22.55
C GLY A 23 8.96 5.52 -21.97
N VAL A 24 8.99 5.76 -20.66
CA VAL A 24 10.21 5.82 -19.86
C VAL A 24 9.99 5.01 -18.58
N THR A 25 10.90 4.09 -18.30
CA THR A 25 10.97 3.42 -17.00
C THR A 25 11.72 4.31 -16.03
N THR A 26 11.14 4.53 -14.84
CA THR A 26 11.75 5.35 -13.79
C THR A 26 12.03 4.51 -12.54
N GLU A 27 13.18 4.75 -11.92
CA GLU A 27 13.56 4.18 -10.64
C GLU A 27 13.42 5.24 -9.54
N GLU A 28 12.22 5.80 -9.43
CA GLU A 28 11.91 6.83 -8.44
C GLU A 28 11.56 6.22 -7.09
N ASN A 29 11.77 7.00 -6.02
CA ASN A 29 11.37 6.60 -4.68
C ASN A 29 9.84 6.42 -4.60
N ARG A 30 9.39 5.21 -4.24
CA ARG A 30 7.97 4.86 -4.05
C ARG A 30 7.62 4.59 -2.57
N ALA A 31 8.39 5.14 -1.64
CA ALA A 31 8.19 4.91 -0.20
C ALA A 31 6.83 5.43 0.30
N TRP A 32 6.23 6.40 -0.40
CA TRP A 32 4.89 6.90 -0.08
C TRP A 32 3.80 5.80 -0.10
N GLU A 33 4.01 4.73 -0.88
CA GLU A 33 3.08 3.60 -0.96
C GLU A 33 2.98 2.82 0.35
N GLU A 34 3.95 2.98 1.24
CA GLU A 34 3.92 2.38 2.58
C GLU A 34 2.71 2.84 3.39
N ALA A 35 2.15 4.03 3.11
CA ALA A 35 0.93 4.48 3.75
C ALA A 35 -0.24 3.51 3.52
N TYR A 36 -0.43 3.02 2.30
CA TYR A 36 -1.49 2.06 1.98
C TYR A 36 -1.18 0.66 2.50
N ARG A 37 0.09 0.22 2.44
CA ARG A 37 0.52 -1.06 3.03
C ARG A 37 0.28 -1.06 4.54
N GLY A 38 0.69 0.01 5.21
CA GLY A 38 0.52 0.23 6.64
C GLY A 38 -0.96 0.35 7.04
N ARG A 39 -1.82 0.95 6.22
CA ARG A 39 -3.28 0.98 6.48
C ARG A 39 -3.89 -0.42 6.48
N TRP A 40 -3.50 -1.27 5.53
CA TRP A 40 -4.06 -2.62 5.38
C TRP A 40 -3.51 -3.62 6.41
N ALA A 41 -2.25 -3.47 6.80
CA ALA A 41 -1.64 -4.30 7.83
C ALA A 41 -2.41 -4.23 9.16
N HIS A 42 -2.40 -5.32 9.92
CA HIS A 42 -3.16 -5.49 11.16
C HIS A 42 -2.42 -6.47 12.08
N ASP A 43 -2.79 -6.48 13.36
CA ASP A 43 -2.09 -7.22 14.41
C ASP A 43 -2.50 -8.70 14.37
N LYS A 44 -3.80 -8.96 14.20
CA LYS A 44 -4.36 -10.32 14.15
C LYS A 44 -5.73 -10.33 13.48
N ILE A 45 -6.16 -11.54 13.15
CA ILE A 45 -7.50 -11.82 12.65
C ILE A 45 -8.20 -12.77 13.63
N VAL A 46 -9.44 -12.45 14.01
CA VAL A 46 -10.29 -13.29 14.86
C VAL A 46 -11.57 -13.64 14.11
N ARG A 47 -12.06 -14.88 14.27
CA ARG A 47 -13.33 -15.30 13.68
C ARG A 47 -14.49 -14.85 14.57
N SER A 48 -15.52 -14.27 13.96
CA SER A 48 -16.79 -13.97 14.63
C SER A 48 -17.98 -14.01 13.64
N THR A 49 -19.16 -13.59 14.09
CA THR A 49 -20.41 -13.48 13.32
C THR A 49 -21.22 -12.26 13.78
N HIS A 50 -22.26 -11.89 13.03
CA HIS A 50 -23.25 -10.91 13.47
C HIS A 50 -24.45 -11.62 14.10
N GLY A 51 -24.71 -11.38 15.38
CA GLY A 51 -25.87 -11.91 16.12
C GLY A 51 -27.16 -11.15 15.84
N VAL A 52 -27.61 -11.13 14.58
CA VAL A 52 -28.81 -10.41 14.13
C VAL A 52 -29.71 -11.34 13.30
N ASN A 53 -31.02 -11.12 13.34
CA ASN A 53 -32.02 -11.96 12.67
C ASN A 53 -32.06 -11.74 11.13
N CYS A 54 -30.97 -12.10 10.44
CA CYS A 54 -30.80 -11.89 9.00
C CYS A 54 -30.63 -13.18 8.18
N THR A 55 -30.78 -14.36 8.82
CA THR A 55 -30.64 -15.73 8.26
C THR A 55 -29.29 -16.09 7.62
N GLY A 56 -28.37 -15.14 7.44
CA GLY A 56 -27.13 -15.36 6.68
C GLY A 56 -26.11 -16.29 7.36
N SER A 57 -26.00 -16.28 8.70
CA SER A 57 -24.99 -17.05 9.45
C SER A 57 -23.54 -16.86 8.94
N CYS A 58 -23.24 -15.65 8.46
CA CYS A 58 -21.97 -15.35 7.79
C CYS A 58 -20.80 -15.38 8.79
N SER A 59 -19.73 -16.11 8.45
CA SER A 59 -18.50 -16.06 9.24
C SER A 59 -17.58 -14.94 8.76
N TRP A 60 -17.13 -14.09 9.68
CA TRP A 60 -16.31 -12.91 9.38
C TRP A 60 -14.90 -13.01 9.96
N LYS A 61 -13.98 -12.36 9.26
CA LYS A 61 -12.64 -12.03 9.74
C LYS A 61 -12.69 -10.65 10.39
N ILE A 62 -12.58 -10.59 11.70
CA ILE A 62 -12.44 -9.34 12.44
C ILE A 62 -10.95 -9.02 12.51
N TYR A 63 -10.57 -7.88 11.94
CA TYR A 63 -9.18 -7.40 11.90
C TYR A 63 -8.94 -6.50 13.10
N VAL A 64 -7.94 -6.80 13.92
CA VAL A 64 -7.55 -5.94 15.05
C VAL A 64 -6.28 -5.19 14.65
N LYS A 65 -6.25 -3.87 14.82
CA LYS A 65 -5.11 -3.02 14.52
C LYS A 65 -4.86 -2.03 15.65
N ASN A 66 -3.62 -1.92 16.10
CA ASN A 66 -3.24 -1.10 17.25
C ASN A 66 -4.08 -1.43 18.51
N GLY A 67 -4.44 -2.71 18.68
CA GLY A 67 -5.28 -3.17 19.79
C GLY A 67 -6.77 -2.79 19.70
N LEU A 68 -7.23 -2.22 18.59
CA LEU A 68 -8.63 -1.82 18.35
C LEU A 68 -9.24 -2.61 17.17
N ILE A 69 -10.57 -2.73 17.16
CA ILE A 69 -11.35 -3.33 16.05
C ILE A 69 -11.52 -2.32 14.93
#